data_AF-A0A2N2FSR8-F1
#
_entry.id   AF-A0A2N2FSR8-F1
#
_cell.length_a   1.000
_cell.length_b   1.000
_cell.length_c   1.000
_cell.angle_alpha   90.00
_cell.angle_beta   90.00
_cell.angle_gamma   90.00
#
_symmetry.space_group_name_H-M   'P 1'
#
loop_
_entity.id
_entity.type
_entity.pdbx_description
1 polymer ?
#
loop_
_entity_poly.entity_id
_entity_poly.type
_entity_poly.pdbx_seq_one_letter_code
_entity_poly.pdbx_strand_id
1 'polypeptide(L)'
;MKKRLFTSCLVVLLALPGISFAMKHDMAGMDHGSMSKKGDMHKGMITVGEQTVDGVKAIVYLNDVKATMAKMGMKETHHLMIHFYNAKDGKTIEEGVVAVKIKGPDGKEGGALKMIGMDAHFGADIVLDQKGAYLFTAGSQLADGVKRQFELKYELK
;
A
#
# COMPACT_ATOMS: atom_id res chain seq x y z
N MET A 1 -28.94 6.25 27.53
CA MET A 1 -28.46 7.11 28.64
C MET A 1 -28.11 6.24 29.83
N LYS A 2 -26.83 6.22 30.26
CA LYS A 2 -26.39 5.96 31.64
C LYS A 2 -24.92 6.34 31.71
N LYS A 3 -24.69 7.52 32.28
CA LYS A 3 -23.39 8.14 32.56
C LYS A 3 -22.77 7.44 33.78
N ARG A 4 -21.45 7.26 33.80
CA ARG A 4 -20.65 7.31 35.04
C ARG A 4 -19.28 7.94 34.73
N LEU A 5 -19.10 9.14 35.28
CA LEU A 5 -17.82 9.83 35.48
C LEU A 5 -16.94 8.99 36.43
N PHE A 6 -15.63 9.02 36.23
CA PHE A 6 -14.68 9.02 37.35
C PHE A 6 -13.45 9.87 37.01
N THR A 7 -12.94 10.46 38.07
CA THR A 7 -12.15 11.69 38.17
C THR A 7 -10.67 11.38 38.37
N SER A 8 -9.81 12.35 38.02
CA SER A 8 -8.67 12.83 38.83
C SER A 8 -7.24 12.53 38.33
N CYS A 9 -6.50 13.65 38.22
CA CYS A 9 -5.07 13.92 38.36
C CYS A 9 -4.09 12.75 38.55
N LEU A 10 -2.95 12.79 37.86
CA LEU A 10 -1.69 13.27 38.45
C LEU A 10 -0.56 13.42 37.41
N VAL A 11 0.26 14.44 37.67
CA VAL A 11 1.43 14.97 36.95
C VAL A 11 2.58 13.96 36.82
N VAL A 12 3.28 13.97 35.66
CA VAL A 12 4.74 13.74 35.63
C VAL A 12 5.38 14.72 34.65
N LEU A 13 6.17 15.63 35.21
CA LEU A 13 7.06 16.57 34.54
C LEU A 13 8.48 16.06 34.78
N LEU A 14 9.18 15.60 33.74
CA LEU A 14 10.62 15.33 33.79
C LEU A 14 11.26 15.71 32.45
N ALA A 15 11.85 16.90 32.44
CA ALA A 15 12.78 17.36 31.41
C ALA A 15 14.21 16.99 31.83
N LEU A 16 14.97 16.35 30.94
CA LEU A 16 16.44 16.36 30.94
C LEU A 16 16.96 16.23 29.50
N PRO A 17 17.75 17.20 28.98
CA PRO A 17 18.56 17.03 27.78
C PRO A 17 19.93 16.43 28.14
N GLY A 18 20.15 15.17 27.76
CA GLY A 18 21.46 14.52 27.83
C GLY A 18 22.13 14.50 26.45
N ILE A 19 22.98 15.49 26.16
CA ILE A 19 23.92 15.47 25.03
C ILE A 19 25.24 14.91 25.56
N SER A 20 25.68 13.77 25.00
CA SER A 20 27.08 13.46 24.70
C SER A 20 27.16 12.09 24.06
N PHE A 21 27.81 11.98 22.90
CA PHE A 21 28.94 11.10 22.65
C PHE A 21 29.51 11.44 21.26
N ALA A 22 30.69 12.05 21.26
CA ALA A 22 31.56 12.04 20.10
C ALA A 22 32.22 10.66 20.02
N MET A 23 31.95 9.92 18.95
CA MET A 23 32.81 8.81 18.52
C MET A 23 33.24 9.08 17.08
N LYS A 24 34.52 9.46 16.93
CA LYS A 24 35.26 9.28 15.69
C LYS A 24 35.59 7.80 15.58
N HIS A 25 35.07 7.14 14.55
CA HIS A 25 35.61 5.89 14.04
C HIS A 25 35.82 6.08 12.54
N ASP A 26 37.06 6.43 12.19
CA ASP A 26 37.67 6.07 10.91
C ASP A 26 37.59 4.55 10.77
N MET A 27 36.97 4.06 9.71
CA MET A 27 37.34 2.83 9.00
C MET A 27 36.45 2.65 7.76
N ALA A 28 37.04 1.98 6.78
CA ALA A 28 36.43 1.43 5.56
C ALA A 28 36.31 2.39 4.37
N GLY A 29 37.46 2.62 3.74
CA GLY A 29 37.50 2.56 2.29
C GLY A 29 37.06 1.17 1.82
N MET A 30 35.96 1.14 1.07
CA MET A 30 35.58 0.07 0.17
C MET A 30 34.68 0.71 -0.89
N ASP A 31 35.34 1.25 -1.92
CA ASP A 31 34.73 1.66 -3.17
C ASP A 31 34.25 0.39 -3.88
N HIS A 32 33.04 -0.05 -3.52
CA HIS A 32 32.26 -0.90 -4.37
C HIS A 32 31.24 0.00 -5.05
N GLY A 33 31.54 0.32 -6.32
CA GLY A 33 30.56 0.73 -7.33
C GLY A 33 29.45 -0.31 -7.45
N SER A 34 28.57 -0.35 -6.44
CA SER A 34 27.27 -0.98 -6.55
C SER A 34 26.41 0.00 -7.32
N MET A 35 26.09 -0.39 -8.55
CA MET A 35 25.17 0.33 -9.40
C MET A 35 23.93 0.71 -8.61
N SER A 36 23.69 2.02 -8.52
CA SER A 36 22.43 2.63 -8.12
C SER A 36 21.28 2.11 -8.99
N LYS A 37 20.72 0.94 -8.66
CA LYS A 37 19.40 0.48 -9.14
C LYS A 37 18.27 1.01 -8.25
N LYS A 38 18.37 2.27 -7.79
CA LYS A 38 17.29 3.01 -7.11
C LYS A 38 16.51 3.92 -8.08
N GLY A 39 16.45 3.55 -9.37
CA GLY A 39 16.07 4.48 -10.44
C GLY A 39 14.84 4.14 -11.29
N ASP A 40 14.15 3.01 -11.08
CA ASP A 40 13.09 2.55 -12.01
C ASP A 40 11.78 2.07 -11.37
N MET A 41 11.57 2.25 -10.05
CA MET A 41 10.30 1.85 -9.42
C MET A 41 9.12 2.80 -9.71
N HIS A 42 9.38 4.02 -10.21
CA HIS A 42 8.32 5.01 -10.49
C HIS A 42 8.08 5.27 -11.98
N LYS A 43 8.91 4.74 -12.90
CA LYS A 43 8.62 4.79 -14.33
C LYS A 43 7.56 3.74 -14.64
N GLY A 44 6.33 4.18 -14.90
CA GLY A 44 5.23 3.30 -15.31
C GLY A 44 4.12 3.08 -14.29
N MET A 45 4.17 3.78 -13.15
CA MET A 45 3.11 3.73 -12.14
C MET A 45 1.90 4.57 -12.59
N ILE A 46 0.77 3.90 -12.81
CA ILE A 46 -0.49 4.46 -13.28
C ILE A 46 -1.43 4.56 -12.08
N THR A 47 -1.94 5.75 -11.78
CA THR A 47 -3.00 5.91 -10.79
C THR A 47 -4.32 5.43 -11.37
N VAL A 48 -4.91 4.40 -10.76
CA VAL A 48 -6.25 3.89 -11.12
C VAL A 48 -7.32 4.83 -10.58
N GLY A 49 -7.18 5.26 -9.32
CA GLY A 49 -8.10 6.15 -8.66
C GLY A 49 -7.94 6.13 -7.15
N GLU A 50 -8.81 6.88 -6.48
CA GLU A 50 -8.88 6.93 -5.02
C GLU A 50 -10.33 6.88 -4.53
N GLN A 51 -10.51 6.36 -3.32
CA GLN A 51 -11.81 6.35 -2.64
C GLN A 51 -11.61 6.43 -1.13
N THR A 52 -12.44 7.21 -0.45
CA THR A 52 -12.45 7.27 1.02
C THR A 52 -13.69 6.59 1.58
N VAL A 53 -13.50 5.66 2.52
CA VAL A 53 -14.57 4.91 3.19
C VAL A 53 -14.25 4.87 4.69
N ASP A 54 -15.20 5.28 5.52
CA ASP A 54 -15.09 5.24 6.99
C ASP A 54 -13.75 5.79 7.53
N GLY A 55 -13.37 6.98 7.05
CA GLY A 55 -12.16 7.68 7.48
C GLY A 55 -10.85 7.10 6.95
N VAL A 56 -10.90 6.13 6.03
CA VAL A 56 -9.72 5.56 5.38
C VAL A 56 -9.75 5.89 3.89
N LYS A 57 -8.69 6.53 3.39
CA LYS A 57 -8.48 6.79 1.97
C LYS A 57 -7.65 5.66 1.36
N ALA A 58 -8.20 4.99 0.35
CA ALA A 58 -7.48 4.05 -0.50
C ALA A 58 -7.06 4.76 -1.79
N ILE A 59 -5.80 4.63 -2.20
CA ILE A 59 -5.32 5.03 -3.52
C ILE A 59 -4.77 3.79 -4.21
N VAL A 60 -5.29 3.51 -5.41
CA VAL A 60 -4.91 2.33 -6.18
C VAL A 60 -4.02 2.72 -7.34
N TYR A 61 -2.93 1.97 -7.48
CA TYR A 61 -1.97 2.11 -8.56
C TYR A 61 -1.78 0.80 -9.30
N LEU A 62 -1.41 0.89 -10.57
CA LEU A 62 -0.99 -0.21 -11.41
C LEU A 62 0.41 0.08 -11.95
N ASN A 63 1.28 -0.92 -11.95
CA ASN A 63 2.53 -0.86 -12.69
C ASN A 63 2.53 -1.94 -13.77
N ASP A 64 2.89 -1.59 -15.01
CA ASP A 64 3.08 -2.60 -16.06
C ASP A 64 4.38 -3.37 -15.80
N VAL A 65 4.24 -4.64 -15.48
CA VAL A 65 5.36 -5.56 -15.23
C VAL A 65 5.42 -6.67 -16.28
N LYS A 66 4.59 -6.62 -17.32
CA LYS A 66 4.40 -7.72 -18.29
C LYS A 66 5.72 -8.14 -18.93
N ALA A 67 6.53 -7.19 -19.37
CA ALA A 67 7.82 -7.48 -19.99
C ALA A 67 8.81 -8.14 -19.01
N THR A 68 8.77 -7.74 -17.74
CA THR A 68 9.62 -8.29 -16.68
C THR A 68 9.16 -9.69 -16.28
N MET A 69 7.86 -9.88 -16.09
CA MET A 69 7.27 -11.19 -15.76
C MET A 69 7.45 -12.20 -16.89
N ALA A 70 7.25 -11.80 -18.15
CA ALA A 70 7.44 -12.69 -19.30
C ALA A 70 8.90 -13.19 -19.42
N LYS A 71 9.90 -12.35 -19.11
CA LYS A 71 11.31 -12.77 -19.06
C LYS A 71 11.59 -13.83 -18.00
N MET A 72 10.77 -13.87 -16.94
CA MET A 72 10.84 -14.87 -15.87
C MET A 72 9.91 -16.06 -16.13
N GLY A 73 9.24 -16.15 -17.28
CA GLY A 73 8.29 -17.21 -17.60
C GLY A 73 6.95 -17.11 -16.85
N MET A 74 6.65 -15.94 -16.28
CA MET A 74 5.40 -15.65 -15.56
C MET A 74 4.39 -14.95 -16.49
N LYS A 75 3.09 -15.12 -16.19
CA LYS A 75 1.99 -14.64 -17.05
C LYS A 75 1.43 -13.28 -16.60
N GLU A 76 1.80 -12.87 -15.40
CA GLU A 76 1.35 -11.65 -14.75
C GLU A 76 1.76 -10.43 -15.57
N THR A 77 0.88 -9.46 -15.62
CA THR A 77 1.00 -8.31 -16.53
C THR A 77 1.15 -7.01 -15.77
N HIS A 78 0.53 -6.92 -14.60
CA HIS A 78 0.52 -5.72 -13.79
C HIS A 78 0.76 -6.05 -12.33
N HIS A 79 1.45 -5.15 -11.65
CA HIS A 79 1.52 -5.13 -10.19
C HIS A 79 0.47 -4.14 -9.69
N LEU A 80 -0.56 -4.62 -9.02
CA LEU A 80 -1.61 -3.82 -8.40
C LEU A 80 -1.19 -3.45 -6.98
N MET A 81 -1.20 -2.15 -6.68
CA MET A 81 -0.83 -1.61 -5.36
C MET A 81 -2.01 -0.83 -4.79
N ILE A 82 -2.27 -1.00 -3.49
CA ILE A 82 -3.24 -0.19 -2.74
C ILE A 82 -2.53 0.41 -1.54
N HIS A 83 -2.50 1.75 -1.49
CA HIS A 83 -2.07 2.50 -0.32
C HIS A 83 -3.29 2.92 0.50
N PHE A 84 -3.23 2.68 1.80
CA PHE A 84 -4.26 3.15 2.73
C PHE A 84 -3.70 4.28 3.59
N TYR A 85 -4.51 5.31 3.79
CA TYR A 85 -4.20 6.44 4.64
C TYR A 85 -5.34 6.73 5.59
N ASN A 86 -5.01 7.12 6.81
CA ASN A 86 -5.99 7.74 7.69
C ASN A 86 -6.39 9.11 7.09
N ALA A 87 -7.67 9.30 6.77
CA ALA A 87 -8.15 10.51 6.12
C ALA A 87 -8.03 11.77 6.99
N LYS A 88 -7.88 11.60 8.32
CA LYS A 88 -7.77 12.71 9.27
C LYS A 88 -6.37 13.31 9.31
N ASP A 89 -5.34 12.48 9.39
CA ASP A 89 -3.95 12.93 9.60
C ASP A 89 -2.98 12.53 8.47
N GLY A 90 -3.48 11.83 7.45
CA GLY A 90 -2.69 11.44 6.27
C GLY A 90 -1.67 10.35 6.54
N LYS A 91 -1.64 9.75 7.74
CA LYS A 91 -0.69 8.67 8.05
C LYS A 91 -1.01 7.42 7.26
N THR A 92 0.02 6.77 6.74
CA THR A 92 -0.07 5.47 6.08
C THR A 92 -0.58 4.41 7.06
N ILE A 93 -1.40 3.49 6.55
CA ILE A 93 -1.88 2.31 7.27
C ILE A 93 -1.30 1.08 6.56
N GLU A 94 -0.36 0.40 7.22
CA GLU A 94 0.44 -0.68 6.63
C GLU A 94 0.07 -2.07 7.16
N GLU A 95 -0.75 -2.11 8.21
CA GLU A 95 -1.18 -3.34 8.87
C GLU A 95 -2.63 -3.68 8.54
N GLY A 96 -2.86 -4.95 8.18
CA GLY A 96 -4.18 -5.47 7.89
C GLY A 96 -4.19 -6.67 6.96
N VAL A 97 -5.39 -7.09 6.61
CA VAL A 97 -5.67 -8.08 5.57
C VAL A 97 -6.41 -7.39 4.44
N VAL A 98 -5.89 -7.53 3.23
CA VAL A 98 -6.46 -6.93 2.03
C VAL A 98 -6.61 -8.00 0.96
N ALA A 99 -7.73 -8.00 0.25
CA ALA A 99 -7.96 -8.86 -0.90
C ALA A 99 -8.71 -8.09 -1.99
N VAL A 100 -8.43 -8.40 -3.24
CA VAL A 100 -9.07 -7.77 -4.40
C VAL A 100 -9.82 -8.80 -5.24
N LYS A 101 -11.01 -8.45 -5.70
CA LYS A 101 -11.67 -9.12 -6.82
C LYS A 101 -11.58 -8.25 -8.05
N ILE A 102 -11.45 -8.88 -9.21
CA ILE A 102 -11.27 -8.21 -10.48
C ILE A 102 -12.36 -8.69 -11.42
N LYS A 103 -13.15 -7.76 -11.94
CA LYS A 103 -14.11 -8.00 -13.02
C LYS A 103 -13.57 -7.41 -14.31
N GLY A 104 -13.44 -8.25 -15.34
CA GLY A 104 -12.90 -7.88 -16.64
C GLY A 104 -13.92 -7.21 -17.57
N PRO A 105 -13.46 -6.74 -18.75
CA PRO A 105 -14.31 -6.12 -19.77
C PRO A 105 -15.39 -7.06 -20.32
N ASP A 106 -15.13 -8.36 -20.29
CA ASP A 106 -16.08 -9.41 -20.67
C ASP A 106 -17.16 -9.69 -19.60
N GLY A 107 -17.11 -8.96 -18.48
CA GLY A 107 -18.03 -9.10 -17.36
C GLY A 107 -17.75 -10.28 -16.44
N LYS A 108 -16.70 -11.08 -16.68
CA LYS A 108 -16.31 -12.17 -15.78
C LYS A 108 -15.59 -11.61 -14.56
N GLU A 109 -15.91 -12.16 -13.40
CA GLU A 109 -15.30 -11.80 -12.13
C GLU A 109 -14.48 -12.97 -11.60
N GLY A 110 -13.23 -12.69 -11.23
CA GLY A 110 -12.34 -13.66 -10.60
C GLY A 110 -12.62 -13.88 -9.11
N GLY A 111 -11.98 -14.91 -8.54
CA GLY A 111 -11.94 -15.09 -7.09
C GLY A 111 -11.19 -13.96 -6.38
N ALA A 112 -11.30 -13.91 -5.05
CA ALA A 112 -10.56 -12.94 -4.24
C ALA A 112 -9.07 -13.29 -4.21
N LEU A 113 -8.23 -12.34 -4.64
CA LEU A 113 -6.78 -12.43 -4.59
C LEU A 113 -6.31 -11.73 -3.31
N LYS A 114 -5.70 -12.49 -2.39
CA LYS A 114 -5.09 -11.91 -1.20
C LYS A 114 -3.90 -11.05 -1.62
N MET A 115 -3.86 -9.82 -1.12
CA MET A 115 -2.74 -8.92 -1.32
C MET A 115 -1.72 -9.09 -0.19
N ILE A 116 -0.45 -8.90 -0.52
CA ILE A 116 0.67 -9.02 0.41
C ILE A 116 1.03 -7.62 0.91
N GLY A 117 1.16 -7.46 2.23
CA GLY A 117 1.69 -6.23 2.82
C GLY A 117 3.15 -6.05 2.43
N MET A 118 3.48 -4.86 1.94
CA MET A 118 4.79 -4.40 1.52
C MET A 118 5.04 -3.03 2.16
N ASP A 119 6.27 -2.49 2.07
CA ASP A 119 6.58 -1.18 2.63
C ASP A 119 5.58 -0.11 2.12
N ALA A 120 4.77 0.43 3.02
CA ALA A 120 3.74 1.45 2.79
C ALA A 120 2.51 1.06 1.93
N HIS A 121 2.35 -0.18 1.48
CA HIS A 121 1.21 -0.59 0.63
C HIS A 121 0.92 -2.10 0.64
N PHE A 122 -0.21 -2.48 0.05
CA PHE A 122 -0.53 -3.88 -0.24
C PHE A 122 -0.43 -4.13 -1.74
N GLY A 123 0.29 -5.19 -2.13
CA GLY A 123 0.61 -5.52 -3.52
C GLY A 123 0.10 -6.90 -3.94
N ALA A 124 -0.28 -7.04 -5.21
CA ALA A 124 -0.52 -8.33 -5.86
C ALA A 124 -0.22 -8.25 -7.36
N ASP A 125 0.44 -9.28 -7.90
CA ASP A 125 0.63 -9.42 -9.35
C ASP A 125 -0.61 -10.05 -9.99
N ILE A 126 -1.09 -9.42 -11.07
CA ILE A 126 -2.38 -9.75 -11.70
C ILE A 126 -2.26 -9.83 -13.23
N VAL A 127 -3.24 -10.49 -13.85
CA VAL A 127 -3.38 -10.59 -15.30
C VAL A 127 -4.51 -9.66 -15.77
N LEU A 128 -4.17 -8.71 -16.64
CA LEU A 128 -5.09 -7.88 -17.41
C LEU A 128 -4.76 -8.12 -18.89
N ASP A 129 -5.48 -9.05 -19.51
CA ASP A 129 -5.21 -9.57 -20.86
C ASP A 129 -6.14 -9.02 -21.95
N GLN A 130 -7.12 -8.21 -21.56
CA GLN A 130 -8.10 -7.61 -22.46
C GLN A 130 -8.05 -6.09 -22.35
N LYS A 131 -8.21 -5.40 -23.47
CA LYS A 131 -8.48 -3.96 -23.45
C LYS A 131 -9.92 -3.72 -23.00
N GLY A 132 -10.15 -2.62 -22.28
CA GLY A 132 -11.48 -2.21 -21.84
C GLY A 132 -11.57 -1.91 -20.34
N ALA A 133 -12.82 -1.80 -19.87
CA ALA A 133 -13.13 -1.46 -18.49
C ALA A 133 -12.94 -2.65 -17.53
N TYR A 134 -12.14 -2.42 -16.49
CA TYR A 134 -12.00 -3.29 -15.33
C TYR A 134 -12.63 -2.64 -14.09
N LEU A 135 -13.22 -3.47 -13.23
CA LEU A 135 -13.64 -3.09 -11.88
C LEU A 135 -12.80 -3.85 -10.85
N PHE A 136 -12.12 -3.10 -9.99
CA PHE A 136 -11.40 -3.59 -8.84
C PHE A 136 -12.24 -3.41 -7.58
N THR A 137 -12.59 -4.50 -6.92
CA THR A 137 -13.28 -4.48 -5.63
C THR A 137 -12.31 -4.92 -4.55
N ALA A 138 -11.77 -3.96 -3.79
CA ALA A 138 -10.84 -4.21 -2.70
C ALA A 138 -11.57 -4.30 -1.36
N GLY A 139 -11.50 -5.46 -0.72
CA GLY A 139 -11.94 -5.64 0.66
C GLY A 139 -10.76 -5.55 1.62
N SER A 140 -10.93 -4.85 2.75
CA SER A 140 -9.88 -4.72 3.76
C SER A 140 -10.41 -4.93 5.17
N GLN A 141 -9.59 -5.49 6.04
CA GLN A 141 -9.67 -5.34 7.49
C GLN A 141 -8.31 -4.81 7.98
N LEU A 142 -8.25 -3.52 8.29
CA LEU A 142 -7.00 -2.84 8.66
C LEU A 142 -6.75 -2.95 10.18
N ALA A 143 -5.70 -2.29 10.68
CA ALA A 143 -5.31 -2.30 12.09
C ALA A 143 -6.43 -1.94 13.09
N ASP A 144 -7.45 -1.20 12.65
CA ASP A 144 -8.63 -0.86 13.46
C ASP A 144 -9.67 -1.97 13.57
N GLY A 145 -9.46 -3.09 12.86
CA GLY A 145 -10.37 -4.25 12.85
C GLY A 145 -11.65 -4.03 12.04
N VAL A 146 -11.86 -2.86 11.45
CA VAL A 146 -13.08 -2.51 10.70
C VAL A 146 -12.97 -3.04 9.26
N LYS A 147 -14.00 -3.76 8.82
CA LYS A 147 -14.12 -4.25 7.45
C LYS A 147 -14.60 -3.12 6.53
N ARG A 148 -13.91 -2.91 5.41
CA ARG A 148 -14.24 -1.91 4.39
C ARG A 148 -14.19 -2.52 2.99
N GLN A 149 -14.92 -1.91 2.07
CA GLN A 149 -14.88 -2.23 0.65
C GLN A 149 -14.68 -0.95 -0.16
N PHE A 150 -13.80 -1.03 -1.15
CA PHE A 150 -13.49 0.02 -2.11
C PHE A 150 -13.72 -0.52 -3.53
N GLU A 151 -14.27 0.30 -4.41
CA GLU A 151 -14.58 -0.04 -5.79
C GLU A 151 -14.01 1.01 -6.73
N LEU A 152 -13.09 0.59 -7.59
CA LEU A 152 -12.39 1.48 -8.51
C LEU A 152 -12.46 0.93 -9.92
N LYS A 153 -12.76 1.79 -10.88
CA LYS A 153 -12.81 1.46 -12.30
C LYS A 153 -11.55 1.94 -13.00
N TYR A 154 -11.06 1.13 -13.93
CA TYR A 154 -9.91 1.46 -14.76
C TYR A 154 -10.16 1.02 -16.20
N GLU A 155 -9.84 1.88 -17.17
CA GLU A 155 -9.92 1.56 -18.59
C GLU A 155 -8.52 1.22 -19.12
N LEU A 156 -8.28 -0.06 -19.45
CA LEU A 156 -7.02 -0.48 -20.07
C LEU A 156 -7.08 -0.24 -21.59
N LYS A 157 -6.14 0.58 -22.10
CA LYS A 157 -6.13 1.06 -23.50
C LYS A 157 -5.30 0.21 -24.47
#